data_AF-A0A7G3GDH6-F1
#
_entry.id   AF-A0A7G3GDH6-F1
#
_cell.length_a   1.000
_cell.length_b   1.000
_cell.length_c   1.000
_cell.angle_alpha   90.00
_cell.angle_beta   90.00
_cell.angle_gamma   90.00
#
_symmetry.space_group_name_H-M   'P 1'
#
loop_
_entity.id
_entity.type
_entity.pdbx_description
1 polymer ?
#
loop_
_entity_poly.entity_id
_entity_poly.type
_entity_poly.pdbx_seq_one_letter_code
_entity_poly.pdbx_strand_id
1 'polypeptide(L)' 'MICPRCEQDEIKKIKIKEIDKYFFLCPECDATWFSIDEVGVTPFVDFETYMEESGFLVSWDNLENL' A
#
# COMPACT_ATOMS: atom_id res chain seq x y z
N MET A 1 5.89 -0.34 11.50
CA MET A 1 6.49 1.01 11.57
C MET A 1 5.39 2.03 11.44
N ILE A 2 5.41 3.13 12.18
CA ILE A 2 4.39 4.19 12.05
C ILE A 2 4.49 4.84 10.67
N CYS A 3 3.35 5.14 10.05
CA CYS A 3 3.27 5.80 8.76
C CYS A 3 3.94 7.17 8.82
N PRO A 4 4.97 7.44 7.98
CA PRO A 4 5.66 8.72 8.00
C PRO A 4 4.85 9.86 7.35
N ARG A 5 3.70 9.55 6.71
CA ARG A 5 2.82 10.55 6.10
C ARG A 5 1.84 11.14 7.11
N CYS A 6 1.03 10.28 7.74
CA CYS A 6 -0.06 10.72 8.63
C CYS A 6 0.28 10.59 10.11
N GLU A 7 1.29 9.79 10.47
CA GLU A 7 1.68 9.52 11.85
C GLU A 7 0.57 8.90 12.74
N GLN A 8 -0.49 8.36 12.13
CA GLN A 8 -1.69 7.89 12.84
C GLN A 8 -1.82 6.36 12.96
N ASP A 9 -1.25 5.61 12.01
CA ASP A 9 -1.29 4.13 12.02
C ASP A 9 0.03 3.54 11.51
N GLU A 10 0.23 2.25 11.69
CA GLU A 10 1.37 1.51 11.17
C GLU A 10 1.19 1.11 9.70
N ILE A 11 2.29 1.16 8.96
CA ILE A 11 2.38 0.56 7.63
C ILE A 11 2.24 -0.95 7.74
N LYS A 12 1.30 -1.51 6.96
CA LYS A 12 1.04 -2.94 6.84
C LYS A 12 1.61 -3.47 5.54
N LYS A 13 2.15 -4.69 5.59
CA LYS A 13 2.55 -5.42 4.39
C LYS A 13 1.32 -6.14 3.84
N ILE A 14 0.93 -5.77 2.63
CA ILE A 14 -0.21 -6.38 1.94
C ILE A 14 0.27 -7.14 0.71
N LYS A 15 -0.45 -8.21 0.36
CA LYS A 15 -0.25 -8.93 -0.90
C LYS A 15 -1.50 -8.79 -1.76
N ILE A 16 -1.32 -8.38 -3.02
CA ILE A 16 -2.38 -8.46 -4.02
C ILE A 16 -2.29 -9.81 -4.71
N LYS A 17 -3.31 -10.65 -4.52
CA LYS A 17 -3.34 -12.04 -5.02
C LYS A 17 -3.15 -12.15 -6.53
N GLU A 18 -3.78 -11.25 -7.27
CA GLU A 18 -3.86 -11.30 -8.74
C GLU A 18 -2.50 -11.07 -9.42
N ILE A 19 -1.62 -10.30 -8.79
CA ILE A 19 -0.32 -9.90 -9.36
C ILE A 19 0.87 -10.45 -8.59
N ASP A 20 0.63 -11.24 -7.54
CA ASP A 20 1.64 -11.86 -6.67
C ASP A 20 2.70 -10.86 -6.15
N LYS A 21 2.30 -9.60 -5.94
CA LYS A 21 3.19 -8.52 -5.46
C LYS A 21 2.83 -8.10 -4.05
N TYR A 22 3.87 -7.72 -3.33
CA TYR A 22 3.78 -7.13 -2.00
C TYR A 22 3.81 -5.60 -2.09
N PHE A 23 3.03 -4.96 -1.23
CA PHE A 23 3.00 -3.53 -1.05
C PHE A 23 3.06 -3.21 0.44
N PHE A 24 3.41 -1.98 0.73
CA PHE A 24 3.46 -1.42 2.07
C PHE A 24 2.45 -0.28 2.13
N LEU A 25 1.31 -0.52 2.78
CA LEU A 25 0.15 0.35 2.79
C LEU A 25 -0.10 0.92 4.19
N CYS A 26 -0.40 2.20 4.29
CA CYS A 26 -1.01 2.78 5.48
C CYS A 26 -2.55 2.59 5.44
N PRO A 27 -3.16 1.93 6.44
CA PRO A 27 -4.62 1.76 6.48
C PRO A 27 -5.42 3.04 6.72
N GLU A 28 -4.78 4.12 7.20
CA GLU A 28 -5.45 5.37 7.56
C GLU A 28 -5.47 6.37 6.39
N CYS A 29 -4.35 6.55 5.70
CA CYS A 29 -4.21 7.57 4.65
C CYS A 29 -3.94 7.01 3.25
N ASP A 30 -4.06 5.71 3.07
CA ASP A 30 -3.86 4.98 1.80
C ASP A 30 -2.49 5.19 1.13
N ALA A 31 -1.51 5.73 1.86
CA ALA A 31 -0.16 5.90 1.37
C ALA A 31 0.50 4.53 1.11
N THR A 32 0.99 4.34 -0.11
CA THR A 32 1.55 3.07 -0.59
C THR A 32 3.00 3.23 -1.04
N TRP A 33 3.82 2.24 -0.66
CA TRP A 33 5.19 2.03 -1.15
C TRP A 33 5.35 0.60 -1.67
N PHE A 34 6.32 0.38 -2.56
CA PHE A 34 6.55 -0.92 -3.21
C PHE A 34 7.69 -1.71 -2.57
N SER A 35 8.52 -1.07 -1.74
CA SER A 35 9.48 -1.70 -0.83
C SER A 35 9.42 -1.08 0.56
N ILE A 36 9.86 -1.83 1.57
CA ILE A 36 10.00 -1.33 2.95
C ILE A 36 11.08 -0.23 3.03
N ASP A 37 12.13 -0.35 2.22
CA ASP A 37 13.25 0.59 2.18
C ASP A 37 12.87 1.96 1.58
N GLU A 38 11.72 2.02 0.88
CA GLU A 38 11.18 3.24 0.29
C GLU A 38 10.36 4.07 1.28
N VAL A 39 9.86 3.44 2.35
CA VAL A 39 8.94 4.09 3.29
C VAL A 39 9.65 5.23 4.02
N GLY A 40 9.19 6.46 3.77
CA GLY A 40 9.78 7.69 4.33
C GLY A 40 11.06 8.15 3.60
N VAL A 41 11.46 7.47 2.53
CA VAL A 41 12.61 7.84 1.69
C VAL A 41 12.14 8.39 0.35
N THR A 42 11.19 7.71 -0.30
CA THR A 42 10.60 8.13 -1.57
C THR A 42 9.17 8.62 -1.38
N PRO A 43 8.64 9.45 -2.31
CA PRO A 43 7.23 9.81 -2.31
C PRO A 43 6.34 8.56 -2.33
N PHE A 44 5.22 8.63 -1.61
CA PHE A 44 4.19 7.60 -1.65
C PHE A 44 3.33 7.75 -2.92
N VAL A 45 2.60 6.69 -3.25
CA VAL A 45 1.47 6.73 -4.19
C VAL A 45 0.19 6.45 -3.40
N ASP A 46 -0.90 7.14 -3.70
CA ASP A 46 -2.20 6.80 -3.12
C ASP A 46 -2.67 5.45 -3.68
N PHE A 47 -3.04 4.52 -2.80
CA PHE A 47 -3.36 3.14 -3.17
C PHE A 47 -4.44 3.08 -4.24
N GLU A 48 -5.54 3.80 -4.02
CA GLU A 48 -6.68 3.87 -4.96
C GLU A 48 -6.22 4.35 -6.35
N THR A 49 -5.43 5.41 -6.43
CA THR A 49 -4.89 5.93 -7.70
C THR A 49 -4.03 4.89 -8.40
N TYR A 50 -3.13 4.21 -7.68
CA TYR A 50 -2.33 3.12 -8.26
C TYR A 50 -3.20 2.00 -8.83
N MET A 51 -4.28 1.64 -8.12
CA MET A 51 -5.19 0.60 -8.54
C MET A 51 -5.95 0.97 -9.82
N GLU A 52 -6.49 2.20 -9.87
CA GLU A 52 -7.18 2.75 -11.05
C GLU A 52 -6.26 2.79 -12.27
N GLU A 53 -5.04 3.31 -12.13
CA GLU A 53 -4.08 3.41 -13.23
C GLU A 53 -3.58 2.05 -13.72
N SER A 54 -3.46 1.08 -12.81
CA SER A 54 -3.01 -0.26 -13.14
C SER A 54 -4.08 -1.11 -13.83
N GLY A 55 -5.33 -0.63 -13.89
CA GLY A 55 -6.46 -1.34 -14.50
C GLY A 55 -6.88 -2.60 -13.75
N PHE A 56 -6.41 -2.77 -12.50
CA PHE A 56 -6.81 -3.90 -11.67
C PHE A 56 -8.02 -3.48 -10.83
N LEU A 57 -9.16 -4.11 -11.07
CA LEU A 57 -10.34 -4.05 -10.20
C LEU A 57 -10.11 -4.93 -8.96
N VAL A 58 -9.11 -4.61 -8.14
CA VAL A 58 -8.88 -5.36 -6.91
C VAL A 58 -9.92 -4.88 -5.91
N SER A 59 -10.95 -5.71 -5.70
CA SER A 59 -11.80 -5.56 -4.51
C SER A 59 -10.89 -5.64 -3.28
N TRP A 60 -11.18 -4.86 -2.24
CA TRP A 60 -10.51 -5.00 -0.94
C TRP A 60 -10.57 -6.45 -0.40
N ASP A 61 -11.53 -7.27 -0.84
CA ASP A 61 -11.60 -8.72 -0.58
C ASP A 61 -10.41 -9.54 -1.13
N ASN A 62 -9.68 -9.00 -2.12
CA ASN A 62 -8.53 -9.65 -2.75
C ASN A 62 -7.20 -9.29 -2.09
N LEU A 63 -7.21 -8.49 -1.01
CA LEU A 63 -6.02 -8.16 -0.22
C LEU A 63 -5.81 -9.18 0.89
N GLU A 64 -4.59 -9.73 0.95
CA GLU A 64 -4.14 -10.52 2.09
C GLU A 64 -3.21 -9.68 2.97
N ASN A 65 -3.64 -9.46 4.22
CA ASN A 65 -2.79 -8.93 5.27
C ASN A 65 -1.81 -10.02 5.71
N LEU A 66 -0.50 -9.70 5.73
CA LEU A 66 0.57 -10.61 6.13
C LEU A 66 1.33 -10.11 7.36
#